data_AF-A0A1M4SG11-F1
#
_entry.id   AF-A0A1M4SG11-F1
#
_cell.length_a   1.000
_cell.length_b   1.000
_cell.length_c   1.000
_cell.angle_alpha   90.00
_cell.angle_beta   90.00
_cell.angle_gamma   90.00
#
_symmetry.space_group_name_H-M   'P 1'
#
loop_
_entity.id
_entity.type
_entity.pdbx_description
1 polymer ?
#
loop_
_entity_poly.entity_id
_entity_poly.type
_entity_poly.pdbx_seq_one_letter_code
_entity_poly.pdbx_strand_id
1 'polypeptide(L)'
;MILRKGTESVGKTVMWTVPLPIVLLVLLGIRGITLPGAATGLNFLFEPNFAKLADPRVWANAFGQIFFSLSVAFGIMIAYGSYNDKKNDVANNAIITALGNSATSFLAGIAVFSVLGYMAQQMSVPVDEVVSGGIGLAFVVYPQAISLIPGGIIVQSIIGLAFFVMLLTLGIDSAFSLVEAIEAAAGDKFKVNKKAFLIGFSILGFIFGLLFATQGGLYWLDIIDHFMGTYALLVVGILESVIIGWLFGADKLRKYINSVSEIKIGKWFDISLKYIIPIVLIFILGLNILDEIKNPYGGYPSWALTIGFLVFIAIPIIGFIFAKLPSRDEKYNEKVTKITFEEE
;
A
#
# COMPACT_ATOMS: atom_id res chain seq x y z
N MET A 1 5.92 20.90 4.60
CA MET A 1 5.21 21.94 3.81
C MET A 1 3.85 21.42 3.35
N ILE A 2 3.79 20.22 2.76
CA ILE A 2 2.58 19.56 2.23
C ILE A 2 1.47 19.41 3.29
N LEU A 3 1.79 18.94 4.49
CA LEU A 3 0.79 18.69 5.56
C LEU A 3 0.41 19.93 6.39
N ARG A 4 1.02 21.10 6.12
CA ARG A 4 0.94 22.26 7.03
C ARG A 4 -0.49 22.78 7.23
N LYS A 5 -1.33 22.69 6.19
CA LYS A 5 -2.74 23.08 6.24
C LYS A 5 -3.69 21.87 6.14
N GLY A 6 -3.20 20.67 6.47
CA GLY A 6 -3.97 19.42 6.31
C GLY A 6 -4.43 19.20 4.87
N THR A 7 -5.66 18.72 4.72
CA THR A 7 -6.27 18.35 3.43
C THR A 7 -6.28 19.45 2.38
N GLU A 8 -6.32 20.74 2.75
CA GLU A 8 -6.27 21.83 1.76
C GLU A 8 -4.91 21.88 1.04
N SER A 9 -3.81 21.73 1.78
CA SER A 9 -2.47 21.76 1.21
C SER A 9 -2.10 20.43 0.56
N VAL A 10 -2.55 19.32 1.14
CA VAL A 10 -2.45 17.99 0.51
C VAL A 10 -3.16 18.01 -0.84
N GLY A 11 -4.39 18.50 -0.90
CA GLY A 11 -5.19 18.67 -2.12
C GLY A 11 -4.44 19.40 -3.22
N LYS A 12 -3.76 20.50 -2.89
CA LYS A 12 -2.97 21.27 -3.86
C LYS A 12 -1.73 20.55 -4.35
N THR A 13 -1.09 19.74 -3.49
CA THR A 13 0.05 18.92 -3.87
C THR A 13 -0.37 17.77 -4.79
N VAL A 14 -1.43 17.03 -4.43
CA VAL A 14 -1.91 15.87 -5.21
C VAL A 14 -2.39 16.22 -6.61
N MET A 15 -2.84 17.47 -6.84
CA MET A 15 -3.17 17.94 -8.19
C MET A 15 -2.00 17.81 -9.18
N TRP A 16 -0.76 17.81 -8.70
CA TRP A 16 0.43 17.61 -9.51
C TRP A 16 1.04 16.23 -9.32
N THR A 17 1.15 15.78 -8.07
CA THR A 17 1.88 14.55 -7.74
C THR A 17 1.14 13.27 -8.10
N VAL A 18 -0.20 13.31 -8.28
CA VAL A 18 -0.97 12.14 -8.75
C VAL A 18 -0.98 12.03 -10.28
N PRO A 19 -1.28 13.08 -11.07
CA PRO A 19 -1.30 12.96 -12.53
C PRO A 19 0.09 12.76 -13.15
N LEU A 20 1.13 13.37 -12.55
CA LEU A 20 2.49 13.33 -13.11
C LEU A 20 3.03 11.89 -13.25
N PRO A 21 3.02 11.03 -12.22
CA PRO A 21 3.37 9.62 -12.36
C PRO A 21 2.63 8.91 -13.48
N ILE A 22 1.32 9.14 -13.62
CA ILE A 22 0.52 8.50 -14.67
C ILE A 22 1.00 8.93 -16.05
N VAL A 23 1.21 10.24 -16.26
CA VAL A 23 1.74 10.77 -17.53
C VAL A 23 3.12 10.18 -17.82
N LEU A 24 4.02 10.19 -16.83
CA LEU A 24 5.36 9.63 -16.98
C LEU A 24 5.32 8.13 -17.25
N LEU A 25 4.44 7.39 -16.59
CA LEU A 25 4.24 5.96 -16.80
C LEU A 25 3.72 5.65 -18.20
N VAL A 26 2.78 6.44 -18.73
CA VAL A 26 2.32 6.32 -20.11
C VAL A 26 3.46 6.59 -21.09
N LEU A 27 4.25 7.65 -20.88
CA LEU A 27 5.39 7.97 -21.75
C LEU A 27 6.46 6.88 -21.73
N LEU A 28 6.79 6.37 -20.54
CA LEU A 28 7.73 5.27 -20.35
C LEU A 28 7.17 3.97 -20.96
N GLY A 29 5.87 3.72 -20.83
CA GLY A 29 5.18 2.58 -21.45
C GLY A 29 5.24 2.64 -22.97
N ILE A 30 4.93 3.78 -23.58
CA ILE A 30 5.06 4.01 -25.03
C ILE A 30 6.51 3.79 -25.47
N ARG A 31 7.48 4.31 -24.70
CA ARG A 31 8.89 4.08 -25.00
C ARG A 31 9.24 2.59 -24.91
N GLY A 32 8.80 1.90 -23.86
CA GLY A 32 9.06 0.48 -23.65
C GLY A 32 8.52 -0.38 -24.79
N ILE A 33 7.26 -0.20 -25.18
CA ILE A 33 6.63 -1.01 -26.24
C ILE A 33 7.22 -0.77 -27.63
N THR A 34 7.89 0.36 -27.85
CA THR A 34 8.57 0.67 -29.14
C THR A 34 10.00 0.13 -29.22
N LEU A 35 10.53 -0.42 -28.12
CA LEU A 35 11.86 -1.05 -28.12
C LEU A 35 11.80 -2.45 -28.77
N PRO A 36 12.88 -2.88 -29.45
CA PRO A 36 12.97 -4.26 -29.93
C PRO A 36 12.90 -5.22 -28.74
N GLY A 37 12.24 -6.37 -28.89
CA GLY A 37 12.17 -7.38 -27.81
C GLY A 37 11.14 -7.09 -26.73
N ALA A 38 10.45 -5.94 -26.79
CA ALA A 38 9.33 -5.65 -25.89
C ALA A 38 8.25 -6.73 -25.91
N ALA A 39 7.97 -7.30 -27.09
CA ALA A 39 7.01 -8.40 -27.23
C ALA A 39 7.40 -9.63 -26.41
N THR A 40 8.69 -9.96 -26.28
CA THR A 40 9.17 -11.07 -25.46
C THR A 40 8.82 -10.86 -23.98
N GLY A 41 9.05 -9.64 -23.48
CA GLY A 41 8.70 -9.31 -22.10
C GLY A 41 7.19 -9.24 -21.84
N LEU A 42 6.41 -8.69 -22.79
CA LEU A 42 4.95 -8.67 -22.68
C LEU A 42 4.34 -10.07 -22.78
N ASN A 43 4.88 -10.95 -23.62
CA ASN A 43 4.48 -12.36 -23.66
C ASN A 43 4.78 -13.02 -22.32
N PHE A 44 5.97 -12.79 -21.74
CA PHE A 44 6.29 -13.30 -20.40
C PHE A 44 5.30 -12.82 -19.33
N LEU A 45 4.84 -11.56 -19.40
CA LEU A 45 3.85 -11.01 -18.47
C LEU A 45 2.45 -11.62 -18.65
N PHE A 46 2.01 -11.81 -19.90
CA PHE A 46 0.61 -12.14 -20.23
C PHE A 46 0.36 -13.61 -20.56
N GLU A 47 1.40 -14.40 -20.79
CA GLU A 47 1.24 -15.82 -21.09
C GLU A 47 0.66 -16.56 -19.88
N PRO A 48 -0.58 -17.06 -19.97
CA PRO A 48 -1.27 -17.59 -18.81
C PRO A 48 -0.76 -19.00 -18.48
N ASN A 49 -0.33 -19.21 -17.24
CA ASN A 49 -0.07 -20.53 -16.70
C ASN A 49 -1.28 -21.01 -15.88
N PHE A 50 -2.25 -21.66 -16.53
CA PHE A 50 -3.47 -22.13 -15.85
C PHE A 50 -3.20 -23.20 -14.78
N ALA A 51 -2.11 -23.97 -14.89
CA ALA A 51 -1.75 -24.95 -13.86
C ALA A 51 -1.42 -24.28 -12.52
N LYS A 52 -0.90 -23.05 -12.53
CA LYS A 52 -0.64 -22.27 -11.32
C LYS A 52 -1.91 -21.87 -10.57
N LEU A 53 -3.08 -21.80 -11.24
CA LEU A 53 -4.34 -21.47 -10.57
C LEU A 53 -4.81 -22.56 -9.58
N ALA A 54 -4.29 -23.77 -9.70
CA ALA A 54 -4.54 -24.85 -8.74
C ALA A 54 -3.74 -24.67 -7.43
N ASP A 55 -2.72 -23.80 -7.42
CA ASP A 55 -1.95 -23.50 -6.22
C ASP A 55 -2.70 -22.44 -5.37
N PRO A 56 -3.18 -22.79 -4.16
CA PRO A 56 -3.88 -21.83 -3.29
C PRO A 56 -3.01 -20.62 -2.92
N ARG A 57 -1.68 -20.73 -3.01
CA ARG A 57 -0.76 -19.61 -2.74
C ARG A 57 -0.88 -18.50 -3.78
N VAL A 58 -1.24 -18.81 -5.02
CA VAL A 58 -1.43 -17.80 -6.07
C VAL A 58 -2.60 -16.87 -5.70
N TRP A 59 -3.68 -17.43 -5.18
CA TRP A 59 -4.84 -16.67 -4.71
C TRP A 59 -4.54 -15.89 -3.42
N ALA A 60 -3.81 -16.51 -2.50
CA ALA A 60 -3.32 -15.85 -1.29
C ALA A 60 -2.49 -14.59 -1.63
N ASN A 61 -1.53 -14.74 -2.55
CA ASN A 61 -0.68 -13.64 -3.01
C ASN A 61 -1.50 -12.56 -3.74
N ALA A 62 -2.45 -12.93 -4.60
CA ALA A 62 -3.30 -11.97 -5.29
C ALA A 62 -4.17 -11.15 -4.32
N PHE A 63 -4.73 -11.80 -3.30
CA PHE A 63 -5.52 -11.11 -2.28
C PHE A 63 -4.65 -10.19 -1.43
N GLY A 64 -3.49 -10.66 -0.96
CA GLY A 64 -2.52 -9.86 -0.23
C GLY A 64 -2.04 -8.64 -1.03
N GLN A 65 -1.75 -8.82 -2.32
CA GLN A 65 -1.32 -7.75 -3.22
C GLN A 65 -2.36 -6.62 -3.32
N ILE A 66 -3.63 -6.95 -3.52
CA ILE A 66 -4.69 -5.92 -3.60
C ILE A 66 -4.94 -5.27 -2.25
N PHE A 67 -4.88 -6.04 -1.16
CA PHE A 67 -5.03 -5.51 0.20
C PHE A 67 -3.97 -4.45 0.53
N PHE A 68 -2.71 -4.78 0.22
CA PHE A 68 -1.57 -3.87 0.37
C PHE A 68 -1.65 -2.68 -0.62
N SER A 69 -1.91 -2.94 -1.90
CA SER A 69 -1.94 -1.91 -2.94
C SER A 69 -3.01 -0.85 -2.73
N LEU A 70 -4.16 -1.20 -2.15
CA LEU A 70 -5.22 -0.25 -1.81
C LEU A 70 -5.01 0.41 -0.44
N SER A 71 -3.95 0.04 0.29
CA SER A 71 -3.66 0.51 1.64
C SER A 71 -4.86 0.34 2.59
N VAL A 72 -5.58 -0.77 2.45
CA VAL A 72 -6.69 -1.12 3.35
C VAL A 72 -6.12 -1.50 4.72
N ALA A 73 -6.81 -1.15 5.81
CA ALA A 73 -6.37 -1.37 7.20
C ALA A 73 -5.15 -0.54 7.67
N PHE A 74 -4.73 0.48 6.92
CA PHE A 74 -3.74 1.47 7.37
C PHE A 74 -4.36 2.68 8.11
N GLY A 75 -5.69 2.76 8.20
CA GLY A 75 -6.40 3.93 8.74
C GLY A 75 -6.43 5.17 7.84
N ILE A 76 -5.66 5.17 6.73
CA ILE A 76 -5.58 6.29 5.78
C ILE A 76 -6.94 6.65 5.20
N MET A 77 -7.68 5.65 4.69
CA MET A 77 -8.99 5.88 4.08
C MET A 77 -10.04 6.33 5.11
N ILE A 78 -9.90 5.91 6.36
CA ILE A 78 -10.75 6.36 7.47
C ILE A 78 -10.48 7.84 7.75
N ALA A 79 -9.21 8.24 7.81
CA ALA A 79 -8.81 9.63 8.02
C ALA A 79 -9.30 10.53 6.86
N TYR A 80 -9.07 10.14 5.60
CA TYR A 80 -9.57 10.94 4.47
C TYR A 80 -11.10 10.97 4.40
N GLY A 81 -11.75 9.85 4.71
CA GLY A 81 -13.22 9.78 4.79
C GLY A 81 -13.81 10.72 5.82
N SER A 82 -13.11 11.00 6.93
CA SER A 82 -13.59 11.89 7.99
C SER A 82 -13.65 13.37 7.58
N TYR A 83 -12.89 13.75 6.56
CA TYR A 83 -12.89 15.10 6.00
C TYR A 83 -13.92 15.32 4.88
N ASN A 84 -14.59 14.25 4.43
CA ASN A 84 -15.62 14.34 3.40
C ASN A 84 -16.95 14.81 3.98
N ASP A 85 -17.77 15.43 3.12
CA ASP A 85 -19.15 15.73 3.45
C ASP A 85 -19.96 14.44 3.64
N LYS A 86 -20.88 14.45 4.61
CA LYS A 86 -21.70 13.27 4.96
C LYS A 86 -22.54 12.71 3.81
N LYS A 87 -22.80 13.52 2.77
CA LYS A 87 -23.61 13.14 1.60
C LYS A 87 -22.76 12.78 0.37
N ASN A 88 -21.43 12.72 0.50
CA ASN A 88 -20.58 12.32 -0.61
C ASN A 88 -20.85 10.87 -1.02
N ASP A 89 -20.82 10.61 -2.32
CA ASP A 89 -21.00 9.26 -2.85
C ASP A 89 -19.75 8.40 -2.56
N VAL A 90 -19.82 7.64 -1.46
CA VAL A 90 -18.70 6.80 -1.01
C VAL A 90 -18.53 5.54 -1.85
N ALA A 91 -19.60 4.93 -2.34
CA ALA A 91 -19.53 3.73 -3.17
C ALA A 91 -18.85 4.01 -4.52
N ASN A 92 -19.27 5.08 -5.21
CA ASN A 92 -18.68 5.45 -6.48
C ASN A 92 -17.20 5.83 -6.32
N ASN A 93 -16.87 6.63 -5.29
CA ASN A 93 -15.48 6.99 -4.99
C ASN A 93 -14.61 5.75 -4.72
N ALA A 94 -15.12 4.78 -3.96
CA ALA A 94 -14.39 3.54 -3.67
C ALA A 94 -14.15 2.70 -4.95
N ILE A 95 -15.15 2.56 -5.81
CA ILE A 95 -15.04 1.82 -7.08
C ILE A 95 -14.03 2.48 -8.01
N ILE A 96 -14.13 3.81 -8.21
CA ILE A 96 -13.21 4.57 -9.05
C ILE A 96 -11.78 4.44 -8.53
N THR A 97 -11.59 4.55 -7.21
CA THR A 97 -10.26 4.41 -6.58
C THR A 97 -9.69 3.00 -6.80
N ALA A 98 -10.49 1.95 -6.58
CA ALA A 98 -10.05 0.57 -6.73
C ALA A 98 -9.70 0.21 -8.18
N LEU A 99 -10.53 0.65 -9.14
CA LEU A 99 -10.27 0.47 -10.56
C LEU A 99 -9.08 1.30 -11.03
N GLY A 100 -8.96 2.55 -10.57
CA GLY A 100 -7.83 3.43 -10.88
C GLY A 100 -6.50 2.87 -10.38
N ASN A 101 -6.47 2.34 -9.16
CA ASN A 101 -5.32 1.63 -8.62
C ASN A 101 -4.93 0.43 -9.51
N SER A 102 -5.89 -0.46 -9.78
CA SER A 102 -5.63 -1.68 -10.55
C SER A 102 -5.21 -1.39 -11.99
N ALA A 103 -5.85 -0.41 -12.64
CA ALA A 103 -5.50 0.03 -13.99
C ALA A 103 -4.08 0.63 -14.04
N THR A 104 -3.70 1.41 -13.02
CA THR A 104 -2.36 1.97 -12.90
C THR A 104 -1.32 0.86 -12.70
N SER A 105 -1.59 -0.12 -11.82
CA SER A 105 -0.71 -1.28 -11.62
C SER A 105 -0.55 -2.09 -12.91
N PHE A 106 -1.64 -2.27 -13.66
CA PHE A 106 -1.62 -2.98 -14.95
C PHE A 106 -0.77 -2.25 -15.99
N LEU A 107 -0.97 -0.93 -16.13
CA LEU A 107 -0.16 -0.07 -16.99
C LEU A 107 1.32 -0.11 -16.59
N ALA A 108 1.61 -0.11 -15.29
CA ALA A 108 2.96 -0.23 -14.78
C ALA A 108 3.59 -1.57 -15.16
N GLY A 109 2.85 -2.67 -15.05
CA GLY A 109 3.29 -3.98 -15.53
C GLY A 109 3.70 -3.94 -17.01
N ILE A 110 2.88 -3.35 -17.88
CA ILE A 110 3.20 -3.20 -19.31
C ILE A 110 4.50 -2.38 -19.51
N ALA A 111 4.63 -1.24 -18.81
CA ALA A 111 5.81 -0.39 -18.92
C ALA A 111 7.08 -1.10 -18.42
N VAL A 112 6.98 -1.89 -17.34
CA VAL A 112 8.09 -2.70 -16.79
C VAL A 112 8.49 -3.79 -17.75
N PHE A 113 7.57 -4.69 -18.08
CA PHE A 113 7.92 -5.89 -18.81
C PHE A 113 8.32 -5.60 -20.27
N SER A 114 7.81 -4.53 -20.88
CA SER A 114 8.30 -4.11 -22.21
C SER A 114 9.77 -3.67 -22.19
N VAL A 115 10.21 -2.93 -21.18
CA VAL A 115 11.62 -2.52 -21.02
C VAL A 115 12.51 -3.71 -20.63
N LEU A 116 12.03 -4.62 -19.77
CA LEU A 116 12.76 -5.84 -19.43
C LEU A 116 12.93 -6.77 -20.63
N GLY A 117 11.92 -6.89 -21.49
CA GLY A 117 12.02 -7.65 -22.75
C GLY A 117 13.13 -7.12 -23.66
N TYR A 118 13.27 -5.79 -23.76
CA TYR A 118 14.38 -5.15 -24.47
C TYR A 118 15.74 -5.50 -23.83
N MET A 119 15.86 -5.35 -22.51
CA MET A 119 17.09 -5.67 -21.79
C MET A 119 17.50 -7.15 -21.97
N ALA A 120 16.56 -8.07 -21.82
CA ALA A 120 16.76 -9.50 -22.04
C ALA A 120 17.27 -9.79 -23.46
N GLN A 121 16.68 -9.16 -24.48
CA GLN A 121 17.15 -9.29 -25.86
C GLN A 121 18.57 -8.74 -26.05
N GLN A 122 18.88 -7.56 -25.50
CA GLN A 122 20.21 -6.97 -25.60
C GLN A 122 21.28 -7.83 -24.93
N MET A 123 20.93 -8.45 -23.80
CA MET A 123 21.83 -9.31 -23.05
C MET A 123 21.85 -10.76 -23.56
N SER A 124 20.99 -11.11 -24.53
CA SER A 124 20.84 -12.48 -25.05
C SER A 124 20.53 -13.51 -23.95
N VAL A 125 19.70 -13.12 -22.98
CA VAL A 125 19.25 -13.99 -21.88
C VAL A 125 17.72 -14.06 -21.83
N PRO A 126 17.13 -15.08 -21.20
CA PRO A 126 15.71 -15.15 -20.90
C PRO A 126 15.20 -13.96 -20.05
N VAL A 127 13.89 -13.66 -20.14
CA VAL A 127 13.29 -12.53 -19.40
C VAL A 127 13.33 -12.76 -17.89
N ASP A 128 13.14 -13.99 -17.42
CA ASP A 128 13.21 -14.35 -16.01
C ASP A 128 14.60 -14.15 -15.38
N GLU A 129 15.67 -14.13 -16.18
CA GLU A 129 17.02 -13.81 -15.67
C GLU A 129 17.24 -12.31 -15.41
N VAL A 130 16.48 -11.43 -16.08
CA VAL A 130 16.57 -9.97 -15.86
C VAL A 130 15.50 -9.44 -14.91
N VAL A 131 14.47 -10.24 -14.61
CA VAL A 131 13.45 -9.91 -13.62
C VAL A 131 14.04 -10.12 -12.23
N SER A 132 14.16 -9.04 -11.45
CA SER A 132 14.44 -9.11 -10.02
C SER A 132 13.20 -8.70 -9.21
N GLY A 133 13.15 -9.11 -7.93
CA GLY A 133 12.08 -8.74 -7.02
C GLY A 133 12.34 -7.42 -6.29
N GLY A 134 11.25 -6.77 -5.85
CA GLY A 134 11.28 -5.65 -4.90
C GLY A 134 12.12 -4.46 -5.33
N ILE A 135 12.88 -3.91 -4.38
CA ILE A 135 13.70 -2.71 -4.58
C ILE A 135 14.81 -2.88 -5.63
N GLY A 136 15.32 -4.10 -5.83
CA GLY A 136 16.35 -4.39 -6.83
C GLY A 136 15.89 -4.11 -8.24
N LEU A 137 14.60 -4.36 -8.52
CA LEU A 137 14.02 -4.08 -9.83
C LEU A 137 14.08 -2.60 -10.15
N ALA A 138 13.61 -1.76 -9.23
CA ALA A 138 13.53 -0.32 -9.43
C ALA A 138 14.89 0.38 -9.40
N PHE A 139 15.83 -0.05 -8.54
CA PHE A 139 17.07 0.68 -8.28
C PHE A 139 18.34 0.04 -8.88
N VAL A 140 18.26 -1.17 -9.43
CA VAL A 140 19.39 -1.84 -10.10
C VAL A 140 19.05 -2.17 -11.54
N VAL A 141 18.02 -2.98 -11.75
CA VAL A 141 17.67 -3.49 -13.09
C VAL A 141 17.17 -2.37 -13.99
N TYR A 142 16.30 -1.48 -13.51
CA TYR A 142 15.78 -0.39 -14.32
C TYR A 142 16.83 0.62 -14.76
N PRO A 143 17.71 1.13 -13.88
CA PRO A 143 18.82 1.98 -14.31
C PRO A 143 19.71 1.30 -15.33
N GLN A 144 19.97 0.00 -15.17
CA GLN A 144 20.70 -0.79 -16.16
C GLN A 144 19.95 -0.84 -17.50
N ALA A 145 18.67 -1.16 -17.50
CA ALA A 145 17.84 -1.20 -18.70
C ALA A 145 17.80 0.16 -19.42
N ILE A 146 17.67 1.25 -18.66
CA ILE A 146 17.68 2.63 -19.18
C ILE A 146 19.03 2.94 -19.84
N SER A 147 20.15 2.50 -19.27
CA SER A 147 21.48 2.72 -19.87
C SER A 147 21.70 1.99 -21.19
N LEU A 148 20.90 0.96 -21.48
CA LEU A 148 20.90 0.23 -22.75
C LEU A 148 20.00 0.88 -23.81
N ILE A 149 19.08 1.78 -23.45
CA ILE A 149 18.12 2.35 -24.40
C ILE A 149 18.84 3.16 -25.49
N PRO A 150 18.49 2.97 -26.78
CA PRO A 150 19.10 3.72 -27.87
C PRO A 150 18.62 5.18 -27.85
N GLY A 151 19.51 6.11 -28.22
CA GLY A 151 19.26 7.55 -28.16
C GLY A 151 20.36 8.37 -27.49
N GLY A 152 21.43 7.71 -27.04
CA GLY A 152 22.58 8.36 -26.42
C GLY A 152 22.29 8.91 -25.02
N ILE A 153 23.30 9.55 -24.43
CA ILE A 153 23.28 9.97 -23.02
C ILE A 153 22.12 10.92 -22.68
N ILE A 154 21.69 11.76 -23.62
CA ILE A 154 20.62 12.75 -23.39
C ILE A 154 19.28 12.05 -23.18
N VAL A 155 18.92 11.12 -24.08
CA VAL A 155 17.65 10.38 -23.98
C VAL A 155 17.63 9.51 -22.72
N GLN A 156 18.74 8.83 -22.44
CA GLN A 156 18.90 8.00 -21.24
C GLN A 156 18.76 8.84 -19.96
N SER A 157 19.35 10.03 -19.92
CA SER A 157 19.25 10.95 -18.78
C SER A 157 17.82 11.47 -18.58
N ILE A 158 17.11 11.82 -19.66
CA ILE A 158 15.72 12.27 -19.58
C ILE A 158 14.81 11.15 -19.07
N ILE A 159 14.97 9.93 -19.59
CA ILE A 159 14.18 8.76 -19.17
C ILE A 159 14.51 8.40 -17.72
N GLY A 160 15.79 8.40 -17.34
CA GLY A 160 16.22 8.15 -15.96
C GLY A 160 15.66 9.19 -14.99
N LEU A 161 15.76 10.48 -15.33
CA LEU A 161 15.18 11.56 -14.53
C LEU A 161 13.67 11.39 -14.40
N ALA A 162 12.96 11.15 -15.51
CA ALA A 162 11.51 10.91 -15.51
C ALA A 162 11.14 9.72 -14.61
N PHE A 163 11.86 8.60 -14.71
CA PHE A 163 11.61 7.42 -13.91
C PHE A 163 11.80 7.69 -12.41
N PHE A 164 12.90 8.32 -12.01
CA PHE A 164 13.15 8.61 -10.59
C PHE A 164 12.27 9.72 -10.03
N VAL A 165 11.90 10.72 -10.83
CA VAL A 165 10.89 11.72 -10.44
C VAL A 165 9.55 11.05 -10.21
N MET A 166 9.12 10.15 -11.11
CA MET A 166 7.91 9.35 -10.96
C MET A 166 7.94 8.55 -9.65
N LEU A 167 9.00 7.77 -9.40
CA LEU A 167 9.16 6.99 -8.17
C LEU A 167 9.11 7.88 -6.91
N LEU A 168 9.79 9.03 -6.94
CA LEU A 168 9.78 9.98 -5.83
C LEU A 168 8.37 10.51 -5.56
N THR A 169 7.63 10.90 -6.60
CA THR A 169 6.27 11.42 -6.43
C THR A 169 5.29 10.34 -5.93
N LEU A 170 5.38 9.11 -6.43
CA LEU A 170 4.59 7.97 -5.93
C LEU A 170 4.86 7.69 -4.44
N GLY A 171 6.13 7.75 -4.03
CA GLY A 171 6.52 7.54 -2.64
C GLY A 171 6.07 8.68 -1.72
N ILE A 172 6.23 9.93 -2.15
CA ILE A 172 5.85 11.11 -1.34
C ILE A 172 4.34 11.13 -1.08
N ASP A 173 3.53 10.79 -2.08
CA ASP A 173 2.07 10.77 -1.94
C ASP A 173 1.63 9.79 -0.86
N SER A 174 2.15 8.57 -0.93
CA SER A 174 1.90 7.54 0.08
C SER A 174 2.39 7.95 1.48
N ALA A 175 3.58 8.55 1.56
CA ALA A 175 4.19 8.93 2.82
C ALA A 175 3.39 10.01 3.57
N PHE A 176 2.95 11.09 2.91
CA PHE A 176 2.18 12.10 3.63
C PHE A 176 0.79 11.60 4.01
N SER A 177 0.19 10.68 3.24
CA SER A 177 -1.11 10.09 3.58
C SER A 177 -1.04 9.25 4.86
N LEU A 178 0.03 8.48 5.06
CA LEU A 178 0.29 7.76 6.29
C LEU A 178 0.46 8.71 7.49
N VAL A 179 1.22 9.79 7.32
CA VAL A 179 1.42 10.78 8.39
C VAL A 179 0.11 11.51 8.75
N GLU A 180 -0.70 11.87 7.76
CA GLU A 180 -2.00 12.52 7.99
C GLU A 180 -2.96 11.59 8.76
N ALA A 181 -2.95 10.29 8.46
CA ALA A 181 -3.78 9.32 9.19
C ALA A 181 -3.45 9.27 10.69
N ILE A 182 -2.16 9.25 11.02
CA ILE A 182 -1.69 9.24 12.41
C ILE A 182 -2.00 10.59 13.09
N GLU A 183 -1.77 11.70 12.38
CA GLU A 183 -2.06 13.04 12.89
C GLU A 183 -3.55 13.24 13.17
N ALA A 184 -4.43 12.79 12.26
CA ALA A 184 -5.87 12.85 12.43
C ALA A 184 -6.31 12.07 13.68
N ALA A 185 -5.84 10.83 13.83
CA ALA A 185 -6.15 10.01 15.00
C ALA A 185 -5.65 10.64 16.32
N ALA A 186 -4.42 11.18 16.32
CA ALA A 186 -3.85 11.85 17.49
C ALA A 186 -4.57 13.18 17.80
N GLY A 187 -4.95 13.93 16.78
CA GLY A 187 -5.70 15.18 16.87
C GLY A 187 -7.09 14.97 17.47
N ASP A 188 -7.81 13.96 16.99
CA ASP A 188 -9.14 13.62 17.48
C ASP A 188 -9.11 13.17 18.94
N LYS A 189 -8.16 12.30 19.30
CA LYS A 189 -8.12 11.72 20.65
C LYS A 189 -7.43 12.60 21.68
N PHE A 190 -6.29 13.20 21.35
CA PHE A 190 -5.42 13.90 22.31
C PHE A 190 -5.39 15.42 22.13
N LYS A 191 -6.12 15.96 21.15
CA LYS A 191 -6.15 17.41 20.84
C LYS A 191 -4.75 18.00 20.67
N VAL A 192 -3.87 17.23 20.03
CA VAL A 192 -2.50 17.69 19.76
C VAL A 192 -2.52 18.91 18.84
N ASN A 193 -1.56 19.81 19.02
CA ASN A 193 -1.34 20.87 18.06
C ASN A 193 -0.75 20.27 16.77
N LYS A 194 -1.52 20.29 15.66
CA LYS A 194 -1.11 19.72 14.37
C LYS A 194 0.31 20.10 13.96
N LYS A 195 0.66 21.39 14.03
CA LYS A 195 2.00 21.86 13.62
C LYS A 195 3.10 21.27 14.49
N ALA A 196 2.92 21.28 15.82
CA ALA A 196 3.89 20.72 16.75
C ALA A 196 4.02 19.20 16.57
N PHE A 197 2.90 18.49 16.40
CA PHE A 197 2.85 17.06 16.14
C PHE A 197 3.61 16.70 14.87
N LEU A 198 3.32 17.37 13.74
CA LEU A 198 3.98 17.10 12.46
C LEU A 198 5.49 17.34 12.51
N ILE A 199 5.95 18.38 13.22
CA ILE A 199 7.39 18.64 13.39
C ILE A 199 8.03 17.53 14.22
N GLY A 200 7.44 17.19 15.37
CA GLY A 200 7.95 16.12 16.24
C GLY A 200 7.97 14.77 15.54
N PHE A 201 6.88 14.41 14.86
CA PHE A 201 6.76 13.17 14.10
C PHE A 201 7.77 13.11 12.95
N SER A 202 7.98 14.21 12.22
CA SER A 202 9.00 14.27 11.17
C SER A 202 10.43 14.13 11.71
N ILE A 203 10.74 14.72 12.88
CA ILE A 203 12.04 14.57 13.52
C ILE A 203 12.26 13.12 13.96
N LEU A 204 11.27 12.49 14.58
CA LEU A 204 11.33 11.08 14.94
C LEU A 204 11.48 10.19 13.71
N GLY A 205 10.68 10.44 12.66
CA GLY A 205 10.77 9.74 11.38
C GLY A 205 12.13 9.90 10.73
N PHE A 206 12.76 11.07 10.81
CA PHE A 206 14.13 11.29 10.34
C PHE A 206 15.15 10.47 11.14
N ILE A 207 15.07 10.48 12.48
CA ILE A 207 15.98 9.72 13.34
C ILE A 207 15.87 8.21 13.05
N PHE A 208 14.66 7.67 12.98
CA PHE A 208 14.48 6.25 12.60
C PHE A 208 14.88 6.00 11.14
N GLY A 209 14.62 6.96 10.25
CA GLY A 209 15.03 6.92 8.84
C GLY A 209 16.54 6.75 8.66
N LEU A 210 17.36 7.30 9.56
CA LEU A 210 18.82 7.14 9.52
C LEU A 210 19.25 5.67 9.61
N LEU A 211 18.47 4.79 10.26
CA LEU A 211 18.75 3.35 10.32
C LEU A 211 18.81 2.75 8.90
N PHE A 212 17.86 3.13 8.04
CA PHE A 212 17.76 2.67 6.66
C PHE A 212 18.79 3.31 5.72
N ALA A 213 19.46 4.38 6.17
CA ALA A 213 20.54 5.04 5.43
C ALA A 213 21.93 4.47 5.76
N THR A 214 22.03 3.48 6.65
CA THR A 214 23.30 2.80 6.96
C THR A 214 23.67 1.79 5.87
N GLN A 215 24.91 1.28 5.89
CA GLN A 215 25.36 0.24 4.95
C GLN A 215 24.52 -1.05 5.03
N GLY A 216 23.91 -1.33 6.19
CA GLY A 216 22.98 -2.45 6.39
C GLY A 216 21.51 -2.07 6.20
N GLY A 217 21.21 -0.84 5.74
CA GLY A 217 19.87 -0.28 5.72
C GLY A 217 18.88 -1.08 4.87
N LEU A 218 19.32 -1.66 3.75
CA LEU A 218 18.46 -2.49 2.90
C LEU A 218 18.02 -3.78 3.59
N TYR A 219 18.85 -4.38 4.45
CA TYR A 219 18.46 -5.55 5.24
C TYR A 219 17.40 -5.21 6.28
N TRP A 220 17.55 -4.06 6.95
CA TRP A 220 16.53 -3.58 7.88
C TRP A 220 15.22 -3.27 7.17
N LEU A 221 15.29 -2.64 6.00
CA LEU A 221 14.12 -2.33 5.19
C LEU A 221 13.40 -3.61 4.78
N ASP A 222 14.11 -4.58 4.23
CA ASP A 222 13.55 -5.85 3.76
C ASP A 222 12.88 -6.64 4.89
N ILE A 223 13.56 -6.79 6.03
CA ILE A 223 13.00 -7.49 7.20
C ILE A 223 11.77 -6.75 7.72
N ILE A 224 11.84 -5.44 7.95
CA ILE A 224 10.71 -4.70 8.50
C ILE A 224 9.52 -4.69 7.53
N ASP A 225 9.76 -4.50 6.24
CA ASP A 225 8.73 -4.50 5.20
C ASP A 225 8.04 -5.87 5.13
N HIS A 226 8.80 -6.96 5.14
CA HIS A 226 8.25 -8.31 5.22
C HIS A 226 7.36 -8.49 6.45
N PHE A 227 7.85 -8.15 7.65
CA PHE A 227 7.06 -8.39 8.86
C PHE A 227 5.80 -7.51 8.95
N MET A 228 5.90 -6.25 8.51
CA MET A 228 4.79 -5.29 8.54
C MET A 228 3.76 -5.57 7.44
N GLY A 229 4.21 -5.77 6.20
CA GLY A 229 3.35 -6.01 5.05
C GLY A 229 2.70 -7.39 5.08
N THR A 230 3.45 -8.43 5.48
CA THR A 230 2.99 -9.82 5.42
C THR A 230 2.15 -10.23 6.63
N TYR A 231 2.43 -9.71 7.84
CA TYR A 231 1.72 -10.14 9.06
C TYR A 231 0.90 -9.03 9.71
N ALA A 232 1.51 -7.88 10.03
CA ALA A 232 0.85 -6.83 10.81
C ALA A 232 -0.44 -6.36 10.11
N LEU A 233 -0.34 -6.11 8.81
CA LEU A 233 -1.46 -5.63 8.02
C LEU A 233 -2.62 -6.64 7.94
N LEU A 234 -2.33 -7.93 7.78
CA LEU A 234 -3.36 -8.98 7.76
C LEU A 234 -4.09 -9.06 9.10
N VAL A 235 -3.37 -8.96 10.22
CA VAL A 235 -3.97 -8.97 11.56
C VAL A 235 -4.91 -7.79 11.74
N VAL A 236 -4.49 -6.58 11.36
CA VAL A 236 -5.37 -5.40 11.45
C VAL A 236 -6.59 -5.56 10.53
N GLY A 237 -6.41 -6.07 9.32
CA GLY A 237 -7.54 -6.36 8.40
C GLY A 237 -8.54 -7.37 8.96
N ILE A 238 -8.08 -8.42 9.64
CA ILE A 238 -8.94 -9.39 10.32
C ILE A 238 -9.71 -8.69 11.44
N LEU A 239 -9.04 -7.91 12.28
CA LEU A 239 -9.69 -7.19 13.39
C LEU A 239 -10.73 -6.18 12.88
N GLU A 240 -10.39 -5.35 11.89
CA GLU A 240 -11.31 -4.39 11.29
C GLU A 240 -12.53 -5.09 10.67
N SER A 241 -12.33 -6.17 9.92
CA SER A 241 -13.44 -6.92 9.32
C SER A 241 -14.34 -7.58 10.38
N VAL A 242 -13.79 -8.08 11.48
CA VAL A 242 -14.58 -8.60 12.60
C VAL A 242 -15.35 -7.49 13.31
N ILE A 243 -14.70 -6.36 13.61
CA ILE A 243 -15.32 -5.22 14.29
C ILE A 243 -16.47 -4.67 13.43
N ILE A 244 -16.23 -4.37 12.16
CA ILE A 244 -17.26 -3.80 11.29
C ILE A 244 -18.31 -4.84 10.90
N GLY A 245 -17.87 -6.06 10.61
CA GLY A 245 -18.73 -7.17 10.19
C GLY A 245 -19.74 -7.56 11.26
N TRP A 246 -19.26 -7.81 12.48
CA TRP A 246 -20.02 -8.46 13.54
C TRP A 246 -20.39 -7.54 14.70
N LEU A 247 -19.48 -6.66 15.15
CA LEU A 247 -19.74 -5.81 16.32
C LEU A 247 -20.53 -4.55 15.96
N PHE A 248 -20.13 -3.84 14.91
CA PHE A 248 -20.85 -2.66 14.42
C PHE A 248 -22.08 -3.05 13.58
N GLY A 249 -21.94 -4.10 12.77
CA GLY A 249 -22.98 -4.62 11.89
C GLY A 249 -22.79 -4.14 10.45
N ALA A 250 -22.35 -5.06 9.58
CA ALA A 250 -22.14 -4.77 8.16
C ALA A 250 -23.39 -4.26 7.45
N ASP A 251 -24.58 -4.68 7.87
CA ASP A 251 -25.85 -4.25 7.27
C ASP A 251 -26.15 -2.78 7.58
N LYS A 252 -25.81 -2.29 8.78
CA LYS A 252 -25.94 -0.87 9.15
C LYS A 252 -25.05 -0.03 8.25
N LEU A 253 -23.79 -0.44 8.07
CA LEU A 253 -22.84 0.23 7.18
C LEU A 253 -23.33 0.22 5.72
N ARG A 254 -23.80 -0.93 5.22
CA ARG A 254 -24.34 -1.03 3.86
C ARG A 254 -25.56 -0.15 3.64
N LYS A 255 -26.48 -0.08 4.61
CA LYS A 255 -27.66 0.81 4.54
C LYS A 255 -27.24 2.28 4.48
N TYR A 256 -26.23 2.67 5.27
CA TYR A 256 -25.66 4.02 5.21
C TYR A 256 -25.02 4.33 3.86
N ILE A 257 -24.15 3.45 3.35
CA ILE A 257 -23.55 3.62 2.01
C ILE A 257 -24.65 3.78 0.95
N ASN A 258 -25.67 2.92 0.99
CA ASN A 258 -26.78 2.97 0.06
C ASN A 258 -27.68 4.20 0.21
N SER A 259 -27.65 4.94 1.32
CA SER A 259 -28.47 6.16 1.47
C SER A 259 -27.80 7.39 0.86
N VAL A 260 -26.47 7.38 0.74
CA VAL A 260 -25.67 8.52 0.23
C VAL A 260 -25.10 8.29 -1.18
N SER A 261 -25.05 7.04 -1.65
CA SER A 261 -24.46 6.68 -2.94
C SER A 261 -25.48 6.44 -4.05
N GLU A 262 -25.10 6.74 -5.28
CA GLU A 262 -25.88 6.40 -6.49
C GLU A 262 -25.84 4.89 -6.75
N ILE A 263 -24.65 4.29 -6.66
CA ILE A 263 -24.44 2.85 -6.80
C ILE A 263 -24.83 2.15 -5.50
N LYS A 264 -25.86 1.30 -5.56
CA LYS A 264 -26.33 0.53 -4.41
C LYS A 264 -25.56 -0.79 -4.28
N ILE A 265 -25.05 -1.05 -3.09
CA ILE A 265 -24.33 -2.26 -2.72
C ILE A 265 -25.32 -3.31 -2.20
N GLY A 266 -25.19 -4.54 -2.71
CA GLY A 266 -26.02 -5.68 -2.36
C GLY A 266 -25.58 -6.42 -1.09
N LYS A 267 -26.35 -7.43 -0.69
CA LYS A 267 -26.06 -8.26 0.50
C LYS A 267 -24.73 -9.03 0.43
N TRP A 268 -24.13 -9.16 -0.76
CA TRP A 268 -22.81 -9.76 -0.94
C TRP A 268 -21.74 -9.04 -0.11
N PHE A 269 -21.88 -7.73 0.12
CA PHE A 269 -20.97 -6.94 0.95
C PHE A 269 -20.99 -7.38 2.41
N ASP A 270 -22.19 -7.62 2.95
CA ASP A 270 -22.37 -8.10 4.33
C ASP A 270 -21.70 -9.47 4.50
N ILE A 271 -21.89 -10.38 3.54
CA ILE A 271 -21.28 -11.72 3.52
C ILE A 271 -19.76 -11.62 3.38
N SER A 272 -19.29 -10.71 2.53
CA SER A 272 -17.86 -10.52 2.27
C SER A 272 -17.12 -10.04 3.51
N LEU A 273 -17.65 -9.01 4.19
CA LEU A 273 -17.07 -8.49 5.43
C LEU A 273 -17.16 -9.47 6.59
N LYS A 274 -18.30 -10.17 6.75
CA LYS A 274 -18.50 -11.08 7.89
C LYS A 274 -17.71 -12.38 7.78
N TYR A 275 -17.56 -12.91 6.56
CA TYR A 275 -17.04 -14.27 6.36
C TYR A 275 -15.87 -14.30 5.38
N ILE A 276 -16.05 -13.85 4.14
CA ILE A 276 -15.07 -14.12 3.07
C ILE A 276 -13.72 -13.48 3.40
N ILE A 277 -13.71 -12.17 3.68
CA ILE A 277 -12.49 -11.41 3.97
C ILE A 277 -11.76 -11.97 5.20
N PRO A 278 -12.38 -12.11 6.39
CA PRO A 278 -11.67 -12.62 7.56
C PRO A 278 -11.18 -14.06 7.37
N ILE A 279 -11.96 -14.95 6.72
CA ILE A 279 -11.52 -16.33 6.46
C ILE A 279 -10.31 -16.36 5.54
N VAL A 280 -10.34 -15.61 4.44
CA VAL A 280 -9.21 -15.55 3.49
C VAL A 280 -7.98 -14.95 4.16
N LEU A 281 -8.12 -13.85 4.90
CA LEU A 281 -7.00 -13.24 5.62
C LEU A 281 -6.40 -14.17 6.69
N ILE A 282 -7.24 -14.89 7.46
CA ILE A 282 -6.79 -15.88 8.44
C ILE A 282 -6.05 -17.03 7.74
N PHE A 283 -6.56 -17.49 6.60
CA PHE A 283 -5.92 -18.54 5.82
C PHE A 283 -4.56 -18.10 5.29
N ILE A 284 -4.45 -16.90 4.71
CA ILE A 284 -3.19 -16.32 4.22
C ILE A 284 -2.20 -16.15 5.37
N LEU A 285 -2.65 -15.60 6.50
CA LEU A 285 -1.82 -15.43 7.69
C LEU A 285 -1.28 -16.79 8.18
N GLY A 286 -2.13 -17.81 8.21
CA GLY A 286 -1.73 -19.17 8.57
C GLY A 286 -0.70 -19.76 7.61
N LEU A 287 -0.88 -19.60 6.30
CA LEU A 287 0.10 -20.03 5.31
C LEU A 287 1.46 -19.33 5.50
N ASN A 288 1.45 -18.01 5.67
CA ASN A 288 2.66 -17.22 5.85
C ASN A 288 3.42 -17.64 7.11
N ILE A 289 2.73 -17.83 8.24
CA ILE A 289 3.36 -18.30 9.49
C ILE A 289 3.95 -19.69 9.32
N LEU A 290 3.24 -20.60 8.64
CA LEU A 290 3.75 -21.95 8.38
C LEU A 290 4.99 -21.94 7.49
N ASP A 291 5.00 -21.10 6.45
CA ASP A 291 6.14 -20.96 5.55
C ASP A 291 7.33 -20.33 6.30
N GLU A 292 7.12 -19.35 7.17
CA GLU A 292 8.16 -18.72 7.99
C GLU A 292 8.82 -19.70 8.98
N ILE A 293 8.02 -20.56 9.61
CA ILE A 293 8.53 -21.57 10.55
C ILE A 293 9.37 -22.63 9.81
N LYS A 294 8.96 -23.01 8.60
CA LYS A 294 9.64 -24.04 7.80
C LYS A 294 10.87 -23.50 7.08
N ASN A 295 10.77 -22.28 6.55
CA ASN A 295 11.76 -21.63 5.73
C ASN A 295 11.92 -20.19 6.24
N PRO A 296 12.83 -19.95 7.19
CA PRO A 296 13.07 -18.61 7.73
C PRO A 296 13.33 -17.59 6.62
N TYR A 297 12.65 -16.46 6.68
CA TYR A 297 12.65 -15.46 5.62
C TYR A 297 14.07 -15.00 5.24
N GLY A 298 14.31 -14.92 3.92
CA GLY A 298 15.56 -14.41 3.35
C GLY A 298 16.84 -15.14 3.73
N GLY A 299 16.75 -16.28 4.44
CA GLY A 299 17.93 -16.91 5.06
C GLY A 299 18.58 -16.03 6.14
N TYR A 300 17.83 -15.08 6.71
CA TYR A 300 18.36 -14.16 7.70
C TYR A 300 18.69 -14.86 9.03
N PRO A 301 19.70 -14.37 9.77
CA PRO A 301 19.99 -14.86 11.11
C PRO A 301 18.76 -14.77 12.02
N SER A 302 18.56 -15.78 12.87
CA SER A 302 17.37 -15.86 13.73
C SER A 302 17.18 -14.65 14.65
N TRP A 303 18.25 -14.00 15.09
CA TRP A 303 18.18 -12.78 15.90
C TRP A 303 17.53 -11.62 15.13
N ALA A 304 17.77 -11.52 13.82
CA ALA A 304 17.23 -10.43 13.00
C ALA A 304 15.74 -10.65 12.73
N LEU A 305 15.34 -11.90 12.46
CA LEU A 305 13.93 -12.28 12.36
C LEU A 305 13.19 -12.08 13.69
N THR A 306 13.86 -12.35 14.81
CA THR A 306 13.28 -12.10 16.15
C THR A 306 12.95 -10.62 16.35
N ILE A 307 13.79 -9.71 15.86
CA ILE A 307 13.48 -8.26 15.88
C ILE A 307 12.23 -7.96 15.04
N GLY A 308 12.11 -8.55 13.85
CA GLY A 308 10.92 -8.42 13.01
C GLY A 308 9.64 -8.86 13.72
N PHE A 309 9.67 -10.04 14.36
CA PHE A 309 8.56 -10.53 15.19
C PHE A 309 8.27 -9.62 16.39
N LEU A 310 9.29 -9.10 17.06
CA LEU A 310 9.11 -8.17 18.17
C LEU A 310 8.42 -6.88 17.72
N VAL A 311 8.80 -6.32 16.57
CA VAL A 311 8.15 -5.14 16.00
C VAL A 311 6.69 -5.45 15.65
N PHE A 312 6.44 -6.60 15.01
CA PHE A 312 5.09 -7.07 14.68
C PHE A 312 4.19 -7.20 15.93
N ILE A 313 4.70 -7.71 17.05
CA ILE A 313 3.94 -7.84 18.30
C ILE A 313 3.81 -6.51 19.04
N ALA A 314 4.86 -5.70 19.05
CA ALA A 314 4.89 -4.44 19.80
C ALA A 314 3.90 -3.41 19.25
N ILE A 315 3.71 -3.34 17.94
CA ILE A 315 2.86 -2.32 17.31
C ILE A 315 1.39 -2.43 17.74
N PRO A 316 0.72 -3.60 17.68
CA PRO A 316 -0.63 -3.78 18.22
C PRO A 316 -0.73 -3.46 19.71
N ILE A 317 0.28 -3.84 20.50
CA ILE A 317 0.31 -3.55 21.95
C ILE A 317 0.38 -2.04 22.19
N ILE A 318 1.27 -1.33 21.48
CA ILE A 318 1.40 0.13 21.54
C ILE A 318 0.09 0.79 21.12
N GLY A 319 -0.53 0.32 20.03
CA GLY A 319 -1.85 0.77 19.58
C GLY A 319 -2.92 0.58 20.64
N PHE A 320 -2.97 -0.58 21.30
CA PHE A 320 -3.90 -0.85 22.39
C PHE A 320 -3.65 0.04 23.62
N ILE A 321 -2.40 0.27 23.99
CA ILE A 321 -2.03 1.21 25.07
C ILE A 321 -2.54 2.61 24.71
N PHE A 322 -2.25 3.11 23.51
CA PHE A 322 -2.77 4.39 23.04
C PHE A 322 -4.29 4.43 23.05
N ALA A 323 -4.96 3.34 22.69
CA ALA A 323 -6.42 3.22 22.74
C ALA A 323 -6.98 3.27 24.17
N LYS A 324 -6.25 2.77 25.17
CA LYS A 324 -6.65 2.81 26.59
C LYS A 324 -6.33 4.10 27.32
N LEU A 325 -5.36 4.88 26.83
CA LEU A 325 -5.05 6.19 27.42
C LEU A 325 -6.29 7.10 27.38
N PRO A 326 -6.55 7.88 28.45
CA PRO A 326 -7.70 8.76 28.51
C PRO A 326 -7.61 9.80 27.40
N SER A 327 -8.72 10.01 26.71
CA SER A 327 -8.83 11.10 25.74
C SER A 327 -8.74 12.44 26.46
N ARG A 328 -8.13 13.43 25.80
CA ARG A 328 -8.15 14.83 26.24
C ARG A 328 -9.37 15.60 25.71
N ASP A 329 -10.23 14.93 24.94
CA ASP A 329 -11.50 15.45 24.46
C ASP A 329 -12.63 14.86 25.30
N GLU A 330 -13.29 15.70 26.08
CA GLU A 330 -14.42 15.31 26.93
C GLU A 330 -15.55 14.65 26.10
N LYS A 331 -15.72 15.06 24.84
CA LYS A 331 -16.75 14.53 23.94
C LYS A 331 -16.33 13.23 23.26
N TYR A 332 -15.07 12.84 23.32
CA TYR A 332 -14.59 11.62 22.67
C TYR A 332 -15.17 10.37 23.33
N ASN A 333 -15.12 10.32 24.66
CA ASN A 333 -15.67 9.18 25.40
C ASN A 333 -17.20 9.08 25.24
N GLU A 334 -17.91 10.21 25.18
CA GLU A 334 -19.35 10.23 24.89
C GLU A 334 -19.66 9.70 23.48
N LYS A 335 -18.88 10.11 22.46
CA LYS A 335 -19.04 9.62 21.08
C LYS A 335 -18.78 8.13 20.96
N VAL A 336 -17.71 7.63 21.58
CA VAL A 336 -17.38 6.19 21.57
C VAL A 336 -18.52 5.40 22.21
N THR A 337 -19.05 5.87 23.34
CA THR A 337 -20.15 5.21 24.06
C THR A 337 -21.42 5.18 23.20
N LYS A 338 -21.79 6.28 22.53
CA LYS A 338 -22.97 6.31 21.65
C LYS A 338 -22.88 5.34 20.47
N ILE A 339 -21.69 5.17 19.89
CA ILE A 339 -21.48 4.24 18.77
C ILE A 339 -21.64 2.77 19.21
N THR A 340 -21.26 2.45 20.44
CA THR A 340 -21.39 1.08 21.01
C THR A 340 -22.78 0.75 21.54
N PHE A 341 -23.61 1.75 21.87
CA PHE A 341 -24.89 1.55 22.57
C PHE A 341 -26.13 2.08 21.82
N GLU A 342 -26.03 2.46 20.53
CA GLU A 342 -27.22 2.58 19.64
C GLU A 342 -27.72 1.18 19.22
N GLU A 343 -27.99 0.36 20.25
CA GLU A 343 -28.92 -0.77 20.27
C GLU A 343 -30.16 -0.32 21.05
N GLU A 344 -31.01 0.51 20.44
CA GLU A 344 -32.45 0.54 20.74
C GLU A 344 -33.25 0.72 19.44
#